data_AF-A0ABD0RPI9-F1
#
_entry.id   AF-A0ABD0RPI9-F1
#
_cell.length_a   1.000
_cell.length_b   1.000
_cell.length_c   1.000
_cell.angle_alpha   90.00
_cell.angle_beta   90.00
_cell.angle_gamma   90.00
#
_symmetry.space_group_name_H-M   'P 1'
#
loop_
_entity.id
_entity.type
_entity.pdbx_description
1 polymer ?
#
loop_
_entity_poly.entity_id
_entity_poly.type
_entity_poly.pdbx_seq_one_letter_code
_entity_poly.pdbx_strand_id
1 'polypeptide(L)' 'MSHLNGQKMYGKIIRVTLSKHQTVQLPREGLDDQGLTKDFTSSPLHRFKKPGSKNFQNIFPPSATLHLSNIP' A
#
# COMPACT_ATOMS: atom_id res chain seq x y z
N MET A 1 -0.76 10.37 -3.38
CA MET A 1 -0.29 11.20 -2.25
C MET A 1 -1.41 11.95 -1.54
N SER A 2 -2.51 12.26 -2.23
CA SER A 2 -3.64 13.07 -1.73
C SER A 2 -4.30 12.58 -0.44
N HIS A 3 -4.31 11.27 -0.16
CA HIS A 3 -5.15 10.73 0.93
C HIS A 3 -4.42 10.40 2.23
N LEU A 4 -3.11 10.10 2.18
CA LEU A 4 -2.39 9.55 3.34
C LEU A 4 -1.44 10.54 4.01
N ASN A 5 -0.92 11.53 3.30
CA ASN A 5 0.01 12.49 3.90
C ASN A 5 -0.68 13.25 5.05
N GLY A 6 -0.08 13.28 6.24
CA GLY A 6 -0.62 13.95 7.41
C GLY A 6 -1.60 13.13 8.26
N GLN A 7 -1.94 11.90 7.85
CA GLN A 7 -2.84 11.04 8.63
C GLN A 7 -2.15 10.45 9.86
N LYS A 8 -2.90 10.20 10.93
CA LYS A 8 -2.37 9.59 12.16
C LYS A 8 -2.49 8.07 12.09
N MET A 9 -1.38 7.36 12.28
CA MET A 9 -1.32 5.90 12.33
C MET A 9 -0.41 5.47 13.50
N TYR A 10 -0.89 4.54 14.33
CA TYR A 10 -0.17 4.07 15.53
C TYR A 10 0.38 5.21 16.42
N GLY A 11 -0.44 6.25 16.62
CA GLY A 11 -0.07 7.40 17.45
C GLY A 11 0.79 8.47 16.77
N LYS A 12 1.33 8.22 15.57
CA LYS A 12 2.23 9.14 14.85
C LYS A 12 1.60 9.67 13.57
N ILE A 13 1.93 10.90 13.19
CA ILE A 13 1.53 11.48 11.90
C ILE A 13 2.45 10.93 10.81
N ILE A 14 1.88 10.32 9.76
CA ILE A 14 2.66 9.81 8.63
C ILE A 14 2.97 10.94 7.63
N ARG A 15 4.20 10.95 7.12
CA ARG A 15 4.65 11.86 6.07
C ARG A 15 4.85 11.08 4.77
N VAL A 16 4.21 11.52 3.70
CA VAL A 16 4.27 10.87 2.38
C VAL A 16 4.72 11.89 1.34
N THR A 17 5.83 11.58 0.66
CA THR A 17 6.41 12.41 -0.42
C THR A 17 6.79 11.51 -1.58
N LEU A 18 6.95 12.08 -2.79
CA LEU A 18 7.55 11.34 -3.90
C LEU A 18 8.98 10.94 -3.56
N SER A 19 9.31 9.69 -3.83
CA SER A 19 10.68 9.20 -3.71
C SER A 19 11.57 9.85 -4.76
N LYS A 20 12.83 10.08 -4.41
CA LYS A 20 13.89 10.43 -5.37
C LYS A 20 14.45 9.18 -6.09
N HIS A 21 14.20 7.99 -5.55
CA HIS A 21 14.62 6.72 -6.12
C HIS A 21 13.54 6.17 -7.05
N GLN A 22 13.94 5.67 -8.22
CA GLN A 22 13.03 5.15 -9.22
C GLN A 22 12.46 3.77 -8.87
N THR A 23 13.27 2.92 -8.24
CA THR A 23 12.93 1.54 -7.88
C THR A 23 13.46 1.17 -6.51
N VAL A 24 12.86 0.15 -5.89
CA VAL A 24 13.36 -0.49 -4.66
C VAL A 24 14.15 -1.72 -5.09
N GLN A 25 15.40 -1.84 -4.65
CA GLN A 25 16.23 -3.01 -4.92
C GLN A 25 15.93 -4.09 -3.88
N LEU A 26 15.77 -5.34 -4.33
CA LEU A 26 15.62 -6.46 -3.41
C LEU A 26 16.99 -6.88 -2.86
N PRO A 27 17.05 -7.34 -1.59
CA PRO A 27 18.27 -7.91 -1.03
C PRO A 27 18.72 -9.10 -1.86
N ARG A 28 20.03 -9.36 -1.89
CA ARG A 28 20.55 -10.60 -2.49
C ARG A 28 20.10 -11.79 -1.65
N GLU A 29 19.83 -12.91 -2.31
CA GLU A 29 19.54 -14.17 -1.63
C GLU A 29 20.67 -14.51 -0.64
N GLY A 30 20.30 -14.90 0.57
CA GLY A 30 21.26 -15.26 1.63
C GLY A 30 21.73 -14.11 2.54
N LEU A 31 21.32 -12.86 2.29
CA LEU A 31 21.49 -11.76 3.25
C LEU A 31 20.23 -11.63 4.11
N ASP A 32 20.41 -11.57 5.44
CA ASP A 32 19.31 -11.30 6.36
C ASP A 32 18.92 -9.81 6.29
N ASP A 33 17.77 -9.55 5.69
CA ASP A 33 17.17 -8.23 5.57
C ASP A 33 16.19 -7.92 6.73
N GLN A 34 16.12 -8.79 7.74
CA GLN A 34 15.21 -8.66 8.89
C GLN A 34 13.72 -8.50 8.50
N GLY A 35 13.37 -8.87 7.27
CA GLY A 35 12.03 -8.69 6.70
C GLY A 35 11.65 -7.23 6.41
N LEU A 36 12.63 -6.32 6.28
CA LEU A 36 12.39 -4.90 6.02
C LEU A 36 11.99 -4.62 4.55
N THR A 37 12.39 -5.50 3.62
CA THR A 37 12.10 -5.42 2.20
C THR A 37 11.29 -6.64 1.78
N LYS A 38 10.19 -6.41 1.05
CA LYS A 38 9.30 -7.48 0.61
C LYS A 38 8.73 -7.19 -0.77
N ASP A 39 8.78 -8.19 -1.65
CA ASP A 39 8.15 -8.13 -2.98
C ASP A 39 6.69 -8.57 -2.90
N PHE A 40 5.79 -7.74 -3.43
CA PHE A 40 4.36 -8.01 -3.53
C PHE A 40 3.86 -8.07 -4.98
N THR A 41 4.74 -8.00 -5.99
CA THR A 41 4.38 -7.90 -7.41
C THR A 41 3.36 -8.96 -7.86
N SER A 42 3.49 -10.19 -7.36
CA SER A 42 2.63 -11.32 -7.70
C SER A 42 1.43 -11.54 -6.77
N SER A 43 1.17 -10.63 -5.82
CA SER A 43 0.11 -10.81 -4.81
C SER A 43 -1.26 -11.02 -5.45
N PRO A 44 -1.99 -12.10 -5.10
CA PRO A 44 -3.35 -12.33 -5.60
C PRO A 44 -4.37 -11.34 -5.01
N LEU A 45 -4.00 -10.61 -3.96
CA LEU A 45 -4.87 -9.68 -3.24
C LEU A 45 -4.82 -8.24 -3.78
N HIS A 46 -4.08 -7.97 -4.87
CA HIS A 46 -4.04 -6.66 -5.51
C HIS A 46 -5.39 -6.24 -6.10
N ARG A 47 -5.94 -5.13 -5.62
CA ARG A 47 -7.25 -4.61 -6.05
C ARG A 47 -7.24 -3.90 -7.40
N PHE A 48 -6.07 -3.50 -7.90
CA PHE A 48 -5.92 -2.68 -9.11
C PHE A 48 -5.17 -3.40 -10.25
N LYS A 49 -5.12 -4.74 -10.23
CA LYS A 49 -4.43 -5.53 -11.25
C LYS A 49 -5.09 -5.49 -12.64
N LYS A 50 -6.43 -5.37 -12.68
CA LYS A 50 -7.21 -5.36 -13.92
C LYS A 50 -7.64 -3.92 -14.27
N PRO A 51 -7.28 -3.40 -15.46
CA PRO A 51 -7.83 -2.14 -15.97
C PRO A 51 -9.36 -2.18 -15.97
N GLY A 52 -10.01 -1.06 -15.67
CA GLY A 52 -11.48 -0.96 -15.65
C GLY A 52 -12.17 -1.70 -14.50
N SER A 53 -11.43 -2.21 -13.52
CA SER A 53 -12.03 -2.80 -12.32
C SER A 53 -12.89 -1.78 -11.58
N LYS A 54 -14.06 -2.21 -11.10
CA LYS A 54 -14.94 -1.40 -10.23
C LYS A 54 -14.22 -0.90 -8.98
N ASN A 55 -13.11 -1.53 -8.59
CA ASN A 55 -12.28 -1.08 -7.47
C ASN A 55 -11.77 0.35 -7.62
N PHE A 56 -11.55 0.85 -8.84
CA PHE A 56 -11.15 2.24 -9.07
C PHE A 56 -12.24 3.25 -8.67
N GLN A 57 -13.51 2.84 -8.69
CA GLN A 57 -14.63 3.67 -8.22
C GLN A 57 -14.74 3.67 -6.69
N ASN A 58 -14.01 2.79 -6.00
CA ASN A 58 -14.09 2.60 -4.55
C ASN A 58 -12.86 3.18 -3.81
N ILE A 59 -12.23 4.22 -4.37
CA ILE A 59 -11.12 4.95 -3.74
C ILE A 59 -11.68 6.20 -3.06
N PHE A 60 -11.68 6.22 -1.73
CA PHE A 60 -12.22 7.32 -0.93
C PHE A 60 -11.18 7.86 0.07
N PRO A 61 -11.34 9.10 0.55
CA PRO A 61 -10.55 9.62 1.67
C PRO A 61 -10.69 8.74 2.93
N PRO A 62 -9.68 8.74 3.83
CA PRO A 62 -9.78 8.04 5.11
C PRO A 62 -10.99 8.52 5.92
N SER A 63 -11.65 7.58 6.58
CA SER A 63 -12.82 7.81 7.43
C SER A 63 -12.80 6.87 8.63
N ALA A 64 -13.53 7.22 9.69
CA ALA A 64 -13.77 6.33 10.83
C ALA A 64 -14.69 5.14 10.45
N THR A 65 -15.43 5.24 9.35
CA THR A 65 -16.34 4.18 8.87
C THR A 65 -15.64 3.31 7.83
N LEU A 66 -15.76 1.98 7.99
CA LEU A 66 -15.20 0.99 7.06
C LEU A 66 -16.31 0.28 6.28
N HIS A 67 -16.11 0.13 4.98
CA HIS A 67 -16.92 -0.76 4.14
C HIS A 67 -16.31 -2.17 4.15
N LEU A 68 -17.08 -3.15 4.62
CA LEU A 68 -16.68 -4.57 4.66
C LEU A 68 -17.28 -5.32 3.47
N SER A 69 -16.50 -6.20 2.86
CA SER A 69 -16.90 -7.02 1.70
C SER A 69 -16.18 -8.36 1.76
N ASN A 70 -16.72 -9.38 1.07
CA ASN A 70 -16.13 -10.73 1.02
C ASN A 70 -16.08 -11.42 2.40
N ILE A 71 -17.15 -11.26 3.18
CA ILE A 71 -17.37 -11.99 4.44
C ILE A 71 -17.89 -13.40 4.07
N PRO A 72 -17.29 -14.49 4.60
CA PRO A 72 -17.72 -15.86 4.33
C PRO A 72 -19.07 -16.22 4.97
#